data_AF-A0A2V4DBT9-F1
#
_entry.id   AF-A0A2V4DBT9-F1
#
_cell.length_a   1.000
_cell.length_b   1.000
_cell.length_c   1.000
_cell.angle_alpha   90.00
_cell.angle_beta   90.00
_cell.angle_gamma   90.00
#
_symmetry.space_group_name_H-M   'P 1'
#
loop_
_entity.id
_entity.type
_entity.pdbx_description
1 polymer ?
#
loop_
_entity_poly.entity_id
_entity_poly.type
_entity_poly.pdbx_seq_one_letter_code
_entity_poly.pdbx_strand_id
1 'polypeptide(L)' 'SETSDTAGPEDCSTIGYLTSGAPSPSLEKIGIGMGYLHGVGEGDRVLVVASPRKMVEAIVVRPPFI' A
#
# COMPACT_ATOMS: atom_id res chain seq x y z
N SER A 1 -23.63 17.87 2.67
CA SER A 1 -23.89 16.41 2.69
C SER A 1 -22.54 15.73 2.78
N GLU A 2 -21.93 15.72 3.96
CA GLU A 2 -20.62 15.10 4.18
C GLU A 2 -20.84 13.65 4.62
N THR A 3 -20.83 12.74 3.65
CA THR A 3 -20.90 11.29 3.89
C THR A 3 -19.57 10.68 3.49
N SER A 4 -18.77 10.35 4.51
CA SER A 4 -17.96 9.13 4.60
C SER A 4 -16.97 8.84 3.46
N ASP A 5 -15.82 9.52 3.47
CA ASP A 5 -14.71 9.30 2.52
C ASP A 5 -13.66 8.30 3.04
N THR A 6 -14.09 7.29 3.82
CA THR A 6 -13.21 6.21 4.27
C THR A 6 -13.73 4.91 3.68
N ALA A 7 -13.21 4.55 2.50
CA ALA A 7 -13.44 3.23 1.92
C ALA A 7 -13.03 2.16 2.94
N GLY A 8 -13.99 1.32 3.33
CA GLY A 8 -13.74 0.21 4.24
C GLY A 8 -13.00 -0.92 3.53
N PRO A 9 -12.44 -1.89 4.26
CA PRO A 9 -11.87 -3.10 3.66
C PRO A 9 -12.90 -3.83 2.77
N GLU A 10 -14.20 -3.71 3.07
CA GLU A 10 -15.32 -4.22 2.29
C GLU A 10 -15.50 -3.56 0.91
N ASP A 11 -15.00 -2.33 0.74
CA ASP A 11 -15.05 -1.59 -0.52
C ASP A 11 -13.81 -1.87 -1.40
N CYS A 12 -12.87 -2.68 -0.90
CA CYS A 12 -11.58 -2.94 -1.52
C CYS A 12 -11.54 -4.31 -2.20
N SER A 13 -10.85 -4.37 -3.34
CA SER A 13 -10.49 -5.63 -4.00
C SER A 13 -9.01 -5.93 -3.82
N THR A 14 -8.65 -7.18 -3.55
CA THR A 14 -7.25 -7.62 -3.54
C THR A 14 -6.64 -7.50 -4.94
N ILE A 15 -5.57 -6.72 -5.05
CA ILE A 15 -4.84 -6.48 -6.32
C ILE A 15 -3.49 -7.19 -6.40
N GLY A 16 -3.10 -7.95 -5.37
CA GLY A 16 -1.79 -8.58 -5.29
C GLY A 16 -1.35 -8.93 -3.88
N TYR A 17 -0.07 -9.21 -3.72
CA TYR A 17 0.54 -9.55 -2.43
C TYR A 17 1.97 -9.01 -2.32
N LEU A 18 2.35 -8.65 -1.09
CA LEU A 18 3.72 -8.31 -0.75
C LEU A 18 4.53 -9.60 -0.54
N THR A 19 5.73 -9.65 -1.09
CA THR A 19 6.70 -10.74 -0.95
C THR A 19 7.74 -10.44 0.13
N SER A 20 8.01 -9.16 0.38
CA SER A 20 8.89 -8.70 1.45
C SER A 20 8.52 -7.29 1.89
N GLY A 21 8.98 -6.91 3.07
CA GLY A 21 8.85 -5.54 3.56
C GLY A 21 9.69 -5.29 4.79
N ALA A 22 10.16 -4.05 4.92
CA ALA A 22 11.00 -3.60 6.01
C ALA A 22 10.91 -2.07 6.17
N PRO A 23 11.23 -1.52 7.35
CA PRO A 23 11.49 -0.09 7.47
C PRO A 23 12.75 0.29 6.67
N SER A 24 12.66 1.30 5.82
CA SER A 24 13.81 1.82 5.06
C SER A 24 14.66 2.76 5.93
N PRO A 25 15.94 2.44 6.22
CA PRO A 25 16.79 3.32 7.04
C PRO A 25 17.00 4.70 6.40
N SER A 26 17.07 4.75 5.07
CA SER A 26 17.35 5.97 4.29
C SER A 26 16.11 6.83 4.01
N LEU A 27 14.90 6.29 4.20
CA LEU A 27 13.64 7.02 4.08
C LEU A 27 13.01 7.24 5.45
N GLU A 28 13.80 7.67 6.43
CA GLU A 28 13.32 7.99 7.79
C GLU A 28 12.50 6.87 8.46
N LYS A 29 12.84 5.60 8.17
CA LYS A 29 12.14 4.39 8.65
C LYS A 29 10.72 4.22 8.09
N ILE A 30 10.37 4.91 7.01
CA ILE A 30 9.15 4.63 6.23
C ILE A 30 9.15 3.15 5.82
N GLY A 31 8.00 2.49 6.01
CA GLY A 31 7.82 1.10 5.60
C GLY A 31 7.82 0.99 4.08
N ILE A 32 8.70 0.15 3.55
CA ILE A 32 8.72 -0.22 2.13
C ILE A 32 8.40 -1.70 1.99
N GLY A 33 7.73 -2.05 0.90
CA GLY A 33 7.38 -3.43 0.56
C GLY A 33 7.59 -3.69 -0.92
N MET A 34 7.99 -4.92 -1.24
CA MET A 34 8.00 -5.43 -2.61
C MET A 34 6.81 -6.34 -2.80
N GLY A 35 6.18 -6.30 -3.96
CA GLY A 35 5.03 -7.13 -4.25
C GLY A 35 4.74 -7.26 -5.74
N TYR A 36 3.96 -8.28 -6.07
CA TYR A 36 3.38 -8.43 -7.39
C TYR A 36 1.97 -7.88 -7.34
N LEU A 37 1.74 -6.78 -8.06
CA LEU A 37 0.47 -6.06 -8.12
C LEU A 37 -0.03 -6.06 -9.57
N HIS A 38 -1.35 -6.08 -9.75
CA HIS A 38 -1.97 -5.96 -11.06
C HIS A 38 -2.87 -4.72 -11.13
N GLY A 39 -3.00 -4.14 -12.32
CA GLY A 39 -3.95 -3.05 -12.57
C GLY A 39 -3.62 -1.74 -11.85
N VAL A 40 -2.37 -1.54 -11.43
CA VAL A 40 -1.88 -0.30 -10.80
C VAL A 40 -0.68 0.28 -11.55
N GLY A 41 -0.60 1.61 -11.53
CA GLY A 41 0.50 2.41 -12.04
C GLY A 41 1.32 3.05 -10.91
N GLU A 42 2.46 3.62 -11.28
CA GLU A 42 3.25 4.44 -10.36
C GLU A 42 2.46 5.67 -9.92
N GLY A 43 2.50 6.01 -8.63
CA GLY A 43 1.74 7.09 -8.02
C GLY A 43 0.36 6.69 -7.48
N ASP A 44 -0.15 5.52 -7.84
CA ASP A 44 -1.45 5.04 -7.34
C ASP A 44 -1.40 4.82 -5.82
N ARG A 45 -2.46 5.25 -5.14
CA ARG A 45 -2.65 5.01 -3.70
C ARG A 45 -3.37 3.69 -3.51
N VAL A 46 -2.81 2.83 -2.66
CA VAL A 46 -3.34 1.49 -2.37
C VAL A 46 -3.37 1.26 -0.87
N LEU A 47 -4.22 0.33 -0.43
CA LEU A 47 -4.26 -0.12 0.95
C LEU A 47 -3.46 -1.40 1.14
N VAL A 48 -2.54 -1.39 2.09
CA VAL A 48 -1.77 -2.55 2.53
C VAL A 48 -2.35 -3.07 3.83
N VAL A 49 -2.79 -4.33 3.83
CA VAL A 49 -3.26 -5.03 5.03
C VAL A 49 -2.05 -5.42 5.89
N ALA A 50 -1.71 -4.61 6.88
CA ALA A 50 -0.61 -4.88 7.81
C ALA A 50 -0.99 -5.89 8.90
N SER A 51 -2.27 -5.97 9.24
CA SER A 51 -2.85 -6.99 10.12
C SER A 51 -4.37 -7.08 9.89
N PRO A 52 -5.08 -8.08 10.44
CA PRO A 52 -6.53 -8.22 10.27
C PRO A 52 -7.35 -7.00 10.70
N ARG A 53 -6.77 -6.09 11.50
CA ARG A 53 -7.45 -4.88 12.01
C ARG A 53 -6.76 -3.58 11.57
N LYS A 54 -5.68 -3.65 10.80
CA LYS A 54 -4.90 -2.48 10.41
C LYS A 54 -4.60 -2.53 8.92
N MET A 55 -5.15 -1.57 8.21
CA MET A 55 -4.72 -1.21 6.87
C MET A 55 -3.91 0.07 6.93
N VAL A 56 -2.91 0.17 6.07
CA VAL A 56 -2.06 1.33 5.94
C VAL A 56 -2.06 1.72 4.48
N GLU A 57 -2.20 3.01 4.22
CA GLU A 57 -2.08 3.53 2.88
C GLU A 57 -0.62 3.54 2.41
N ALA A 58 -0.41 3.18 1.15
CA ALA A 58 0.89 3.19 0.49
C ALA A 58 0.75 3.77 -0.92
N ILE A 59 1.87 4.23 -1.47
CA ILE A 59 1.96 4.71 -2.85
C ILE A 59 2.73 3.67 -3.66
N VAL A 60 2.21 3.30 -4.82
CA VAL A 60 2.89 2.40 -5.75
C VAL A 60 4.07 3.15 -6.38
N VAL A 61 5.27 2.57 -6.26
CA VAL A 61 6.50 3.07 -6.88
C VAL A 61 7.13 1.97 -7.72
N ARG A 62 7.83 2.34 -8.80
CA ARG A 62 8.62 1.39 -9.60
C ARG A 62 10.09 1.43 -9.18
N PRO A 63 10.76 0.28 -8.97
CA PRO A 63 12.20 0.26 -8.76
C PRO A 63 12.97 0.83 -9.97
N PRO A 64 14.17 1.41 -9.77
CA PRO A 64 14.89 1.52 -8.51
C PRO A 64 14.28 2.56 -7.58
N PHE A 65 14.47 2.36 -6.27
CA PHE A 65 13.96 3.27 -5.23
C PHE A 65 14.80 4.55 -5.06
N ILE A 66 15.79 4.74 -5.94
CA ILE A 66 16.81 5.80 -5.97
C ILE A 66 17.18 6.07 -7.42
#